data_AF-A0A1Y1CHU4-F1
#
_entry.id   AF-A0A1Y1CHU4-F1
#
_cell.length_a   1.000
_cell.length_b   1.000
_cell.length_c   1.000
_cell.angle_alpha   90.00
_cell.angle_beta   90.00
_cell.angle_gamma   90.00
#
_symmetry.space_group_name_H-M   'P 1'
#
loop_
_entity.id
_entity.type
_entity.pdbx_description
1 polymer ?
#
loop_
_entity_poly.entity_id
_entity_poly.type
_entity_poly.pdbx_seq_one_letter_code
_entity_poly.pdbx_strand_id
1 'polypeptide(L)'
;MKNIKTKVAVIGVAGLMICMGAPDLQAQRNMRSKKDCPKGIEFSDQQKEQIKESKIEFAKATKDLKNELNELRAHQKTLMSAEKPDLKAIYSNIDKASALKSQLRKEQIAMKLDVKSVLTDDQKVMMANRPARNKGMRQGGKDRMTKGQGRMNRDAVCDKGGMAQGQRFGNGNGNGKGSGAKGMKQGRQNNNWMNFSDEQKGQMKEFRTAHMKESKSLRDEAEELQLKQEHLMTSENIDKKLIMENVDRLSGIQNKLDKMKVDQKMEMRKILTEDQLTLFLSHSGMGRGFGNGKGHRHFNN
;
A
#
# COMPACT_ATOMS: atom_id res chain seq x y z
N MET A 1 -11.60 26.52 16.12
CA MET A 1 -10.22 26.96 16.36
C MET A 1 -9.86 26.61 17.80
N LYS A 2 -8.94 25.66 18.02
CA LYS A 2 -8.39 25.36 19.35
C LYS A 2 -6.86 25.45 19.25
N ASN A 3 -6.32 26.37 20.04
CA ASN A 3 -4.91 26.79 20.06
C ASN A 3 -3.99 25.64 20.49
N ILE A 4 -3.05 25.26 19.63
CA ILE A 4 -1.96 24.35 19.98
C ILE A 4 -0.87 25.21 20.62
N LYS A 5 -0.76 25.13 21.94
CA LYS A 5 0.33 25.74 22.71
C LYS A 5 1.64 25.02 22.35
N THR A 6 2.55 25.77 21.74
CA THR A 6 3.95 25.44 21.53
C THR A 6 4.62 25.20 22.88
N LYS A 7 5.03 23.96 23.17
CA LYS A 7 6.04 23.69 24.19
C LYS A 7 7.39 23.60 23.49
N VAL A 8 8.09 24.72 23.44
CA VAL A 8 9.51 24.79 23.10
C VAL A 8 10.28 24.44 24.37
N ALA A 9 10.85 23.25 24.45
CA ALA A 9 11.83 22.90 25.47
C ALA A 9 13.21 22.93 24.81
N VAL A 10 13.92 24.04 25.03
CA VAL A 10 15.37 24.13 24.83
C VAL A 10 16.01 23.38 25.99
N ILE A 11 16.71 22.28 25.71
CA ILE A 11 17.62 21.64 26.66
C ILE A 11 19.01 21.66 26.02
N GLY A 12 19.78 22.68 26.38
CA GLY A 12 21.24 22.55 26.40
C GLY A 12 21.66 22.10 27.79
N VAL A 13 22.66 21.23 27.87
CA VAL A 13 23.75 21.23 28.87
C VAL A 13 24.75 20.13 28.49
N ALA A 14 26.03 20.50 28.63
CA ALA A 14 27.25 19.75 28.44
C ALA A 14 27.46 18.63 29.47
N GLY A 15 28.41 17.72 29.21
CA GLY A 15 28.83 16.75 30.23
C GLY A 15 29.81 15.68 29.72
N LEU A 16 31.08 16.07 29.62
CA LEU A 16 32.27 15.22 29.54
C LEU A 16 32.25 14.08 30.58
N MET A 17 32.53 12.83 30.19
CA MET A 17 33.25 11.85 31.03
C MET A 17 33.63 10.58 30.26
N ILE A 18 34.88 10.20 30.47
CA ILE A 18 35.67 9.10 29.89
C ILE A 18 35.31 7.78 30.60
N CYS A 19 35.36 6.63 29.90
CA CYS A 19 36.11 5.44 30.34
C CYS A 19 35.97 4.23 29.40
N MET A 20 37.10 3.55 29.25
CA MET A 20 37.43 2.44 28.37
C MET A 20 36.95 1.08 28.92
N GLY A 21 36.75 0.10 28.04
CA GLY A 21 36.61 -1.32 28.40
C GLY A 21 36.32 -2.22 27.18
N ALA A 22 37.24 -3.15 26.89
CA ALA A 22 37.38 -3.96 25.67
C ALA A 22 36.45 -5.21 25.62
N PRO A 23 36.46 -6.02 24.52
CA PRO A 23 35.30 -6.78 24.04
C PRO A 23 35.26 -8.25 24.49
N ASP A 24 34.05 -8.80 24.64
CA ASP A 24 33.82 -10.25 24.72
C ASP A 24 33.67 -10.85 23.32
N LEU A 25 34.75 -11.52 22.87
CA LEU A 25 34.74 -12.54 21.83
C LEU A 25 34.22 -13.86 22.42
N GLN A 26 32.96 -14.23 22.16
CA GLN A 26 32.54 -15.64 21.97
C GLN A 26 31.03 -15.74 21.68
N ALA A 27 30.65 -15.50 20.43
CA ALA A 27 29.35 -15.96 19.90
C ALA A 27 29.42 -16.07 18.37
N GLN A 28 30.35 -16.87 17.86
CA GLN A 28 30.40 -17.21 16.44
C GLN A 28 30.38 -18.73 16.27
N ARG A 29 29.19 -19.28 16.04
CA ARG A 29 28.98 -20.48 15.21
C ARG A 29 27.50 -20.52 14.84
N ASN A 30 27.24 -20.63 13.52
CA ASN A 30 25.94 -20.68 12.83
C ASN A 30 25.24 -19.35 12.42
N MET A 31 25.98 -18.42 11.81
CA MET A 31 25.36 -17.41 10.94
C MET A 31 25.80 -17.59 9.48
N ARG A 32 24.87 -18.07 8.66
CA ARG A 32 24.90 -17.98 7.19
C ARG A 32 25.27 -16.54 6.82
N SER A 33 26.36 -16.37 6.07
CA SER A 33 26.94 -15.09 5.67
C SER A 33 25.87 -14.10 5.14
N LYS A 34 25.44 -13.17 6.00
CA LYS A 34 24.65 -11.97 5.69
C LYS A 34 25.55 -10.86 5.12
N LYS A 35 26.63 -11.19 4.41
CA LYS A 35 27.72 -10.23 4.14
C LYS A 35 27.33 -9.03 3.27
N ASP A 36 26.19 -9.05 2.58
CA ASP A 36 25.75 -7.90 1.76
C ASP A 36 24.36 -7.38 2.12
N CYS A 37 23.97 -7.43 3.40
CA CYS A 37 22.90 -6.57 3.87
C CYS A 37 23.52 -5.17 4.10
N PRO A 38 23.12 -4.11 3.35
CA PRO A 38 23.58 -2.77 3.66
C PRO A 38 23.30 -2.49 5.13
N LYS A 39 24.35 -2.13 5.88
CA LYS A 39 24.25 -1.83 7.31
C LYS A 39 23.10 -0.84 7.49
N GLY A 40 22.18 -1.17 8.39
CA GLY A 40 21.06 -0.28 8.72
C GLY A 40 21.58 1.06 9.22
N ILE A 41 20.73 2.08 9.22
CA ILE A 41 21.04 3.33 9.94
C ILE A 41 21.24 2.94 11.40
N GLU A 42 22.43 3.19 11.94
CA GLU A 42 22.76 2.99 13.34
C GLU A 42 22.32 4.23 14.12
N PHE A 43 21.62 4.03 15.24
CA PHE A 43 21.16 5.09 16.13
C PHE A 43 21.88 4.99 17.47
N SER A 44 22.21 6.11 18.09
CA SER A 44 22.71 6.14 19.48
C SER A 44 21.60 5.69 20.45
N ASP A 45 21.97 5.33 21.67
CA ASP A 45 20.98 4.89 22.66
C ASP A 45 20.03 6.03 23.07
N GLN A 46 20.54 7.27 23.14
CA GLN A 46 19.71 8.46 23.33
C GLN A 46 18.71 8.65 22.17
N GLN A 47 19.15 8.50 20.92
CA GLN A 47 18.25 8.58 19.75
C GLN A 47 17.18 7.49 19.78
N LYS A 48 17.53 6.26 20.15
CA LYS A 48 16.57 5.15 20.26
C LYS A 48 15.47 5.46 21.26
N GLU A 49 15.81 6.01 22.43
CA GLU A 49 14.82 6.33 23.46
C GLU A 49 13.90 7.47 23.01
N GLN A 50 14.43 8.53 22.39
CA GLN A 50 13.61 9.63 21.85
C GLN A 50 12.66 9.17 20.72
N ILE A 51 13.13 8.30 19.83
CA ILE A 51 12.30 7.71 18.75
C ILE A 51 11.20 6.82 19.35
N LYS A 52 11.50 6.08 20.41
CA LYS A 52 10.54 5.23 21.11
C LYS A 52 9.48 6.06 21.81
N GLU A 53 9.86 7.14 22.48
CA GLU A 53 8.94 8.10 23.10
C GLU A 53 7.99 8.70 22.04
N SER A 54 8.52 9.22 20.93
CA SER A 54 7.72 9.75 19.82
C SER A 54 6.70 8.72 19.28
N LYS A 55 7.08 7.44 19.21
CA LYS A 55 6.18 6.35 18.79
C LYS A 55 5.09 6.06 19.83
N ILE A 56 5.42 6.13 21.12
CA ILE A 56 4.46 5.93 22.21
C ILE A 56 3.45 7.07 22.22
N GLU A 57 3.88 8.33 22.06
CA GLU A 57 3.00 9.48 21.96
C GLU A 57 2.05 9.36 20.76
N PHE A 58 2.58 9.04 19.58
CA PHE A 58 1.76 8.75 18.41
C PHE A 58 0.76 7.61 18.66
N ALA A 59 1.18 6.54 19.32
CA ALA A 59 0.30 5.42 19.64
C ALA A 59 -0.83 5.83 20.58
N LYS A 60 -0.55 6.65 21.60
CA LYS A 60 -1.55 7.22 22.51
C LYS A 60 -2.52 8.14 21.76
N ALA A 61 -2.00 9.09 20.97
CA ALA A 61 -2.81 10.07 20.24
C ALA A 61 -3.70 9.44 19.15
N THR A 62 -3.30 8.29 18.59
CA THR A 62 -4.03 7.66 17.48
C THR A 62 -4.82 6.41 17.83
N LYS A 63 -4.78 5.93 19.07
CA LYS A 63 -5.48 4.71 19.48
C LYS A 63 -6.98 4.83 19.22
N ASP A 64 -7.61 5.86 19.77
CA ASP A 64 -9.06 6.02 19.69
C ASP A 64 -9.50 6.41 18.27
N LEU A 65 -8.72 7.26 17.59
CA LEU A 65 -8.93 7.60 16.17
C LEU A 65 -8.94 6.36 15.27
N LYS A 66 -8.06 5.39 15.52
CA LYS A 66 -8.04 4.12 14.77
C LYS A 66 -9.24 3.24 15.09
N ASN A 67 -9.66 3.21 16.34
CA ASN A 67 -10.83 2.44 16.76
C ASN A 67 -12.10 2.99 16.09
N GLU A 68 -12.34 4.29 16.20
CA GLU A 68 -13.48 4.97 15.57
C GLU A 68 -13.46 4.81 14.05
N LEU A 69 -12.28 4.95 13.41
CA LEU A 69 -12.16 4.70 11.97
C LEU A 69 -12.50 3.24 11.59
N ASN A 70 -12.17 2.27 12.43
CA ASN A 70 -12.53 0.87 12.19
C ASN A 70 -14.03 0.64 12.33
N GLU A 71 -14.67 1.26 13.31
CA GLU A 71 -16.13 1.24 13.47
C GLU A 71 -16.83 1.85 12.26
N LEU A 72 -16.42 3.04 11.81
CA LEU A 72 -16.98 3.67 10.61
C LEU A 72 -16.76 2.81 9.35
N ARG A 73 -15.64 2.07 9.24
CA ARG A 73 -15.42 1.14 8.13
C ARG A 73 -16.35 -0.07 8.19
N ALA A 74 -16.58 -0.62 9.38
CA ALA A 74 -17.53 -1.71 9.57
C ALA A 74 -18.96 -1.23 9.24
N HIS A 75 -19.34 -0.05 9.75
CA HIS A 75 -20.62 0.56 9.47
C HIS A 75 -20.80 0.87 7.97
N GLN A 76 -19.74 1.36 7.29
CA GLN A 76 -19.76 1.53 5.83
C GLN A 76 -20.09 0.23 5.12
N LYS A 77 -19.50 -0.89 5.55
CA LYS A 77 -19.78 -2.20 4.96
C LYS A 77 -21.25 -2.57 5.13
N THR A 78 -21.81 -2.38 6.31
CA THR A 78 -23.24 -2.61 6.59
C THR A 78 -24.15 -1.74 5.72
N LEU A 79 -23.88 -0.43 5.65
CA LEU A 79 -24.64 0.49 4.81
C LEU A 79 -24.58 0.10 3.33
N MET A 80 -23.41 -0.34 2.86
CA MET A 80 -23.23 -0.76 1.47
C MET A 80 -23.85 -2.14 1.19
N SER A 81 -24.03 -3.02 2.17
CA SER A 81 -24.64 -4.34 1.94
C SER A 81 -26.17 -4.32 1.89
N ALA A 82 -26.80 -3.21 2.26
CA ALA A 82 -28.24 -3.06 2.12
C ALA A 82 -28.66 -3.20 0.65
N GLU A 83 -29.79 -3.88 0.42
CA GLU A 83 -30.40 -4.03 -0.91
C GLU A 83 -30.81 -2.67 -1.48
N LYS A 84 -31.34 -1.79 -0.61
CA LYS A 84 -31.66 -0.39 -0.89
C LYS A 84 -30.80 0.52 0.01
N PRO A 85 -29.60 0.91 -0.45
CA PRO A 85 -28.68 1.70 0.37
C PRO A 85 -29.16 3.13 0.59
N ASP A 86 -29.05 3.61 1.83
CA ASP A 86 -29.19 5.03 2.13
C ASP A 86 -27.90 5.78 1.74
N LEU A 87 -27.95 6.47 0.60
CA LEU A 87 -26.82 7.25 0.09
C LEU A 87 -26.41 8.38 1.02
N LYS A 88 -27.38 9.01 1.71
CA LYS A 88 -27.09 10.12 2.63
C LYS A 88 -26.31 9.60 3.84
N ALA A 89 -26.73 8.46 4.41
CA ALA A 89 -25.99 7.81 5.49
C ALA A 89 -24.60 7.36 5.04
N ILE A 90 -24.48 6.78 3.84
CA ILE A 90 -23.19 6.38 3.25
C ILE A 90 -22.24 7.57 3.11
N TYR A 91 -22.69 8.67 2.50
CA TYR A 91 -21.83 9.84 2.31
C TYR A 91 -21.44 10.49 3.63
N SER A 92 -22.37 10.57 4.59
CA SER A 92 -22.07 11.08 5.94
C SER A 92 -21.00 10.23 6.63
N ASN A 93 -21.10 8.90 6.53
CA ASN A 93 -20.12 7.99 7.09
C ASN A 93 -18.74 8.11 6.39
N ILE A 94 -18.71 8.32 5.08
CA ILE A 94 -17.49 8.62 4.30
C ILE A 94 -16.84 9.92 4.77
N ASP A 95 -17.63 10.99 4.96
CA ASP A 95 -17.14 12.30 5.41
C ASP A 95 -16.47 12.19 6.79
N LYS A 96 -17.13 11.50 7.74
CA LYS A 96 -16.57 11.22 9.07
C LYS A 96 -15.27 10.41 8.99
N ALA A 97 -15.28 9.32 8.22
CA ALA A 97 -14.10 8.48 8.06
C ALA A 97 -12.93 9.23 7.38
N SER A 98 -13.22 10.13 6.45
CA SER A 98 -12.23 10.97 5.78
C SER A 98 -11.60 11.97 6.75
N ALA A 99 -12.40 12.59 7.61
CA ALA A 99 -11.91 13.49 8.66
C ALA A 99 -10.93 12.78 9.61
N LEU A 100 -11.28 11.58 10.10
CA LEU A 100 -10.38 10.78 10.96
C LEU A 100 -9.12 10.34 10.23
N LYS A 101 -9.21 9.93 8.96
CA LYS A 101 -8.03 9.62 8.14
C LYS A 101 -7.11 10.83 7.99
N SER A 102 -7.66 12.03 7.84
CA SER A 102 -6.87 13.27 7.78
C SER A 102 -6.13 13.50 9.09
N GLN A 103 -6.82 13.43 10.23
CA GLN A 103 -6.20 13.56 11.56
C GLN A 103 -5.08 12.54 11.77
N LEU A 104 -5.34 11.26 11.47
CA LEU A 104 -4.32 10.20 11.57
C LEU A 104 -3.09 10.48 10.70
N ARG A 105 -3.27 11.03 9.49
CA ARG A 105 -2.14 11.42 8.64
C ARG A 105 -1.33 12.56 9.24
N LYS A 106 -1.98 13.57 9.82
CA LYS A 106 -1.31 14.68 10.49
C LYS A 106 -0.47 14.19 11.67
N GLU A 107 -1.02 13.30 12.50
CA GLU A 107 -0.29 12.66 13.61
C GLU A 107 0.90 11.82 13.11
N GLN A 108 0.73 11.07 12.02
CA GLN A 108 1.83 10.30 11.42
C GLN A 108 2.95 11.19 10.91
N ILE A 109 2.60 12.34 10.34
CA ILE A 109 3.57 13.32 9.86
C ILE A 109 4.27 13.99 11.02
N ALA A 110 3.55 14.41 12.06
CA ALA A 110 4.13 14.98 13.28
C ALA A 110 5.19 14.04 13.86
N MET A 111 4.83 12.77 14.11
CA MET A 111 5.77 11.75 14.58
C MET A 111 6.98 11.58 13.65
N LYS A 112 6.80 11.60 12.32
CA LYS A 112 7.92 11.52 11.37
C LYS A 112 8.85 12.73 11.45
N LEU A 113 8.31 13.92 11.69
CA LEU A 113 9.10 15.13 11.87
C LEU A 113 9.88 15.10 13.18
N ASP A 114 9.26 14.64 14.26
CA ASP A 114 9.91 14.48 15.56
C ASP A 114 11.06 13.47 15.47
N VAL A 115 10.81 12.33 14.81
CA VAL A 115 11.87 11.35 14.50
C VAL A 115 12.98 11.97 13.65
N LYS A 116 12.66 12.76 12.61
CA LYS A 116 13.68 13.41 11.76
C LYS A 116 14.51 14.43 12.53
N SER A 117 13.95 15.07 13.57
CA SER A 117 14.62 16.09 14.38
C SER A 117 15.75 15.53 15.26
N VAL A 118 15.68 14.24 15.63
CA VAL A 118 16.70 13.59 16.46
C VAL A 118 17.80 12.91 15.64
N LEU A 119 17.69 12.92 14.30
CA LEU A 119 18.68 12.34 13.39
C LEU A 119 19.82 13.32 13.09
N THR A 120 21.01 12.78 12.91
CA THR A 120 22.14 13.52 12.33
C THR A 120 21.92 13.75 10.83
N ASP A 121 22.64 14.70 10.24
CA ASP A 121 22.48 14.99 8.81
C ASP A 121 22.87 13.80 7.92
N ASP A 122 23.92 13.06 8.29
CA ASP A 122 24.29 11.80 7.63
C ASP A 122 23.16 10.76 7.71
N GLN A 123 22.53 10.61 8.87
CA GLN A 123 21.40 9.68 9.05
C GLN A 123 20.18 10.13 8.23
N LYS A 124 19.91 11.44 8.11
CA LYS A 124 18.84 11.98 7.24
C LYS A 124 19.12 11.67 5.78
N VAL A 125 20.35 11.86 5.31
CA VAL A 125 20.77 11.53 3.93
C VAL A 125 20.64 10.03 3.67
N MET A 126 21.09 9.18 4.60
CA MET A 126 20.91 7.73 4.50
C MET A 126 19.43 7.32 4.46
N MET A 127 18.56 8.03 5.20
CA MET A 127 17.12 7.77 5.21
C MET A 127 16.44 8.23 3.92
N ALA A 128 16.87 9.36 3.35
CA ALA A 128 16.37 9.89 2.08
C ALA A 128 16.79 9.02 0.88
N ASN A 129 18.02 8.52 0.90
CA ASN A 129 18.60 7.68 -0.17
C ASN A 129 18.31 6.20 -0.02
N ARG A 130 17.52 5.79 0.99
CA ARG A 130 17.11 4.40 1.12
C ARG A 130 16.32 4.00 -0.13
N PRO A 131 16.76 3.00 -0.91
CA PRO A 131 15.97 2.53 -2.02
C PRO A 131 14.62 2.13 -1.46
N ALA A 132 13.55 2.60 -2.10
CA ALA A 132 12.19 2.26 -1.70
C ALA A 132 12.04 0.74 -1.78
N ARG A 133 12.34 0.04 -0.69
CA ARG A 133 12.18 -1.40 -0.56
C ARG A 133 10.69 -1.64 -0.71
N ASN A 134 10.28 -2.02 -1.92
CA ASN A 134 8.91 -2.24 -2.39
C ASN A 134 8.09 -1.03 -2.92
N LYS A 135 8.68 -0.03 -3.59
CA LYS A 135 7.93 0.58 -4.72
C LYS A 135 8.06 -0.41 -5.88
N GLY A 136 7.09 -1.33 -5.98
CA GLY A 136 7.17 -2.55 -6.77
C GLY A 136 7.88 -2.38 -8.12
N MET A 137 8.93 -3.17 -8.32
CA MET A 137 9.29 -3.66 -9.64
C MET A 137 8.09 -4.45 -10.18
N ARG A 138 7.10 -3.72 -10.71
CA ARG A 138 6.31 -4.16 -11.86
C ARG A 138 7.13 -3.90 -13.12
N GLN A 139 8.39 -4.36 -13.15
CA GLN A 139 9.05 -4.68 -14.41
C GLN A 139 8.40 -5.96 -14.91
N GLY A 140 7.38 -5.81 -15.73
CA GLY A 140 6.64 -6.93 -16.30
C GLY A 140 5.39 -6.52 -17.09
N GLY A 141 5.40 -5.34 -17.73
CA GLY A 141 4.22 -4.83 -18.42
C GLY A 141 4.45 -3.69 -19.41
N LYS A 142 5.65 -3.57 -19.97
CA LYS A 142 5.94 -2.65 -21.09
C LYS A 142 6.59 -3.40 -22.25
N ASP A 143 5.87 -4.39 -22.78
CA ASP A 143 6.16 -5.02 -24.10
C ASP A 143 4.90 -5.66 -24.71
N ARG A 144 3.71 -5.07 -24.47
CA ARG A 144 2.48 -5.48 -25.14
C ARG A 144 1.65 -4.29 -25.61
N MET A 145 2.30 -3.34 -26.27
CA MET A 145 1.63 -2.34 -27.11
C MET A 145 2.55 -2.00 -28.27
N THR A 146 2.58 -2.85 -29.29
CA THR A 146 2.69 -2.53 -30.74
C THR A 146 3.14 -3.79 -31.50
N LYS A 147 2.17 -4.56 -31.99
CA LYS A 147 2.24 -5.34 -33.24
C LYS A 147 0.86 -5.98 -33.46
N GLY A 148 -0.12 -5.11 -33.65
CA GLY A 148 -1.24 -5.42 -34.52
C GLY A 148 -0.88 -4.91 -35.90
N GLN A 149 -1.09 -5.77 -36.91
CA GLN A 149 -1.09 -5.57 -38.36
C GLN A 149 0.03 -6.27 -39.15
N GLY A 150 -0.45 -7.04 -40.14
CA GLY A 150 0.29 -7.75 -41.17
C GLY A 150 0.58 -9.20 -40.79
N ARG A 151 0.32 -10.25 -41.58
CA ARG A 151 -0.37 -10.51 -42.86
C ARG A 151 0.03 -11.97 -43.15
N MET A 152 -0.87 -12.78 -43.74
CA MET A 152 -0.56 -14.00 -44.54
C MET A 152 0.01 -15.21 -43.77
N ASN A 153 -0.15 -16.47 -44.18
CA ASN A 153 -1.13 -17.24 -44.95
C ASN A 153 -0.64 -18.71 -44.81
N ARG A 154 -1.57 -19.67 -44.91
CA ARG A 154 -1.39 -21.05 -45.41
C ARG A 154 -0.58 -22.10 -44.63
N ASP A 155 -1.27 -23.23 -44.44
CA ASP A 155 -0.90 -24.60 -44.84
C ASP A 155 0.45 -25.19 -44.37
N ALA A 156 0.39 -26.11 -43.41
CA ALA A 156 1.18 -27.35 -43.30
C ALA A 156 0.70 -28.11 -42.05
N VAL A 157 -0.10 -29.17 -42.16
CA VAL A 157 0.30 -30.58 -42.35
C VAL A 157 0.99 -31.20 -41.12
N CYS A 158 0.43 -32.34 -40.69
CA CYS A 158 0.95 -33.52 -39.97
C CYS A 158 2.45 -33.51 -39.60
N ASP A 159 2.91 -34.15 -38.53
CA ASP A 159 2.70 -35.58 -38.27
C ASP A 159 3.25 -35.99 -36.88
N LYS A 160 2.81 -37.18 -36.48
CA LYS A 160 3.14 -37.96 -35.30
C LYS A 160 4.63 -38.30 -35.17
N GLY A 161 5.02 -38.66 -33.94
CA GLY A 161 5.86 -39.83 -33.71
C GLY A 161 7.07 -39.62 -32.80
N GLY A 162 7.30 -40.59 -31.92
CA GLY A 162 8.64 -40.91 -31.42
C GLY A 162 8.78 -41.08 -29.91
N MET A 163 8.61 -42.31 -29.45
CA MET A 163 9.04 -42.79 -28.13
C MET A 163 10.57 -42.74 -27.97
N ALA A 164 11.06 -42.50 -26.75
CA ALA A 164 12.33 -43.07 -26.30
C ALA A 164 12.41 -43.13 -24.77
N GLN A 165 12.34 -44.35 -24.25
CA GLN A 165 12.82 -44.75 -22.92
C GLN A 165 14.35 -44.72 -22.89
N GLY A 166 14.93 -44.26 -21.78
CA GLY A 166 16.35 -44.37 -21.52
C GLY A 166 16.69 -44.01 -20.08
N GLN A 167 16.85 -45.02 -19.23
CA GLN A 167 17.43 -44.91 -17.89
C GLN A 167 18.90 -44.50 -17.99
N ARG A 168 19.31 -43.48 -17.21
CA ARG A 168 20.70 -43.34 -16.74
C ARG A 168 20.71 -42.77 -15.31
N PHE A 169 21.26 -43.56 -14.41
CA PHE A 169 21.80 -43.10 -13.13
C PHE A 169 23.02 -42.22 -13.40
N GLY A 170 23.10 -41.07 -12.73
CA GLY A 170 24.23 -40.15 -12.84
C GLY A 170 24.17 -39.08 -11.75
N ASN A 171 24.99 -39.28 -10.72
CA ASN A 171 25.27 -38.33 -9.65
C ASN A 171 26.02 -37.13 -10.26
N GLY A 172 25.50 -35.89 -10.15
CA GLY A 172 26.22 -34.71 -10.63
C GLY A 172 25.41 -33.41 -10.68
N ASN A 173 25.88 -32.40 -9.96
CA ASN A 173 25.62 -30.96 -10.11
C ASN A 173 24.18 -30.51 -10.42
N GLY A 174 23.43 -30.21 -9.36
CA GLY A 174 22.18 -29.47 -9.42
C GLY A 174 22.36 -27.99 -9.81
N ASN A 175 22.69 -27.74 -11.08
CA ASN A 175 22.32 -26.49 -11.75
C ASN A 175 20.80 -26.52 -11.98
N GLY A 176 20.05 -26.13 -10.96
CA GLY A 176 18.62 -25.87 -11.06
C GLY A 176 18.36 -24.67 -11.96
N LYS A 177 18.49 -24.85 -13.27
CA LYS A 177 17.82 -24.01 -14.26
C LYS A 177 16.34 -24.04 -13.88
N GLY A 178 15.91 -22.95 -13.24
CA GLY A 178 14.53 -22.74 -12.88
C GLY A 178 13.68 -23.04 -14.09
N SER A 179 12.82 -24.05 -13.93
CA SER A 179 11.76 -24.41 -14.85
C SER A 179 10.84 -23.20 -14.97
N GLY A 180 11.25 -22.27 -15.84
CA GLY A 180 10.46 -21.13 -16.23
C GLY A 180 9.12 -21.63 -16.74
N ALA A 181 8.07 -21.14 -16.11
CA ALA A 181 6.78 -20.91 -16.75
C ALA A 181 6.18 -22.11 -17.52
N LYS A 182 6.06 -23.28 -16.90
CA LYS A 182 5.06 -24.29 -17.27
C LYS A 182 4.42 -24.85 -16.00
N GLY A 183 3.48 -24.09 -15.43
CA GLY A 183 2.77 -24.53 -14.21
C GLY A 183 1.83 -23.52 -13.53
N MET A 184 1.54 -22.35 -14.12
CA MET A 184 0.57 -21.39 -13.56
C MET A 184 -0.34 -20.76 -14.63
N LYS A 185 -0.80 -21.57 -15.59
CA LYS A 185 -1.88 -21.20 -16.52
C LYS A 185 -2.90 -22.32 -16.72
N GLN A 186 -3.06 -23.19 -15.74
CA GLN A 186 -4.21 -24.10 -15.64
C GLN A 186 -4.79 -23.91 -14.24
N GLY A 187 -5.99 -23.35 -14.16
CA GLY A 187 -6.69 -23.20 -12.87
C GLY A 187 -7.01 -21.79 -12.41
N ARG A 188 -6.78 -20.72 -13.20
CA ARG A 188 -7.72 -19.60 -13.13
C ARG A 188 -8.95 -20.05 -13.88
N GLN A 189 -9.77 -20.88 -13.23
CA GLN A 189 -11.15 -21.05 -13.62
C GLN A 189 -11.65 -19.63 -13.91
N ASN A 190 -12.17 -19.47 -15.12
CA ASN A 190 -12.86 -18.28 -15.54
C ASN A 190 -14.09 -18.22 -14.62
N ASN A 191 -13.91 -17.70 -13.40
CA ASN A 191 -14.96 -17.57 -12.40
C ASN A 191 -15.86 -16.45 -12.89
N ASN A 192 -16.64 -16.75 -13.93
CA ASN A 192 -17.86 -16.04 -14.27
C ASN A 192 -18.89 -16.36 -13.18
N TRP A 193 -18.52 -16.11 -11.91
CA TRP A 193 -19.30 -16.46 -10.71
C TRP A 193 -20.71 -15.85 -10.81
N MET A 194 -20.83 -14.68 -11.42
CA MET A 194 -22.08 -13.94 -11.59
C MET A 194 -22.71 -14.12 -12.98
N ASN A 195 -22.12 -14.97 -13.83
CA ASN A 195 -22.55 -15.27 -15.19
C ASN A 195 -23.10 -14.05 -15.99
N PHE A 196 -22.32 -12.96 -16.08
CA PHE A 196 -22.79 -11.74 -16.74
C PHE A 196 -23.04 -11.96 -18.24
N SER A 197 -24.12 -11.37 -18.76
CA SER A 197 -24.37 -11.29 -20.21
C SER A 197 -23.31 -10.43 -20.90
N ASP A 198 -23.17 -10.56 -22.21
CA ASP A 198 -22.19 -9.76 -22.96
C ASP A 198 -22.56 -8.27 -22.98
N GLU A 199 -23.85 -7.95 -22.97
CA GLU A 199 -24.36 -6.59 -22.79
C GLU A 199 -24.00 -6.02 -21.41
N GLN A 200 -24.23 -6.77 -20.33
CA GLN A 200 -23.84 -6.37 -18.97
C GLN A 200 -22.33 -6.12 -18.86
N LYS A 201 -21.49 -6.97 -19.48
CA LYS A 201 -20.03 -6.78 -19.53
C LYS A 201 -19.66 -5.49 -20.28
N GLY A 202 -20.35 -5.18 -21.37
CA GLY A 202 -20.21 -3.94 -22.12
C GLY A 202 -20.50 -2.72 -21.24
N GLN A 203 -21.67 -2.69 -20.61
CA GLN A 203 -22.09 -1.62 -19.70
C GLN A 203 -21.12 -1.45 -18.52
N MET A 204 -20.67 -2.55 -17.91
CA MET A 204 -19.69 -2.52 -16.82
C MET A 204 -18.35 -1.88 -17.24
N LYS A 205 -17.90 -2.17 -18.46
CA LYS A 205 -16.69 -1.56 -19.05
C LYS A 205 -16.89 -0.06 -19.30
N GLU A 206 -18.06 0.33 -19.76
CA GLU A 206 -18.42 1.73 -19.97
C GLU A 206 -18.46 2.50 -18.64
N PHE A 207 -19.16 2.00 -17.62
CA PHE A 207 -19.16 2.59 -16.28
C PHE A 207 -17.75 2.71 -15.70
N ARG A 208 -16.90 1.70 -15.91
CA ARG A 208 -15.49 1.77 -15.52
C ARG A 208 -14.74 2.87 -16.26
N THR A 209 -14.95 3.00 -17.57
CA THR A 209 -14.24 3.98 -18.40
C THR A 209 -14.71 5.40 -18.09
N ALA A 210 -16.01 5.60 -17.92
CA ALA A 210 -16.61 6.86 -17.51
C ALA A 210 -16.06 7.32 -16.16
N HIS A 211 -16.13 6.46 -15.13
CA HIS A 211 -15.57 6.78 -13.81
C HIS A 211 -14.07 7.09 -13.86
N MET A 212 -13.28 6.36 -14.66
CA MET A 212 -11.85 6.65 -14.85
C MET A 212 -11.62 8.02 -15.48
N LYS A 213 -12.43 8.41 -16.48
CA LYS A 213 -12.34 9.71 -17.16
C LYS A 213 -12.76 10.84 -16.22
N GLU A 214 -13.89 10.69 -15.55
CA GLU A 214 -14.46 11.70 -14.64
C GLU A 214 -13.57 11.95 -13.43
N SER A 215 -12.99 10.90 -12.86
CA SER A 215 -12.08 11.02 -11.71
C SER A 215 -10.63 11.32 -12.08
N LYS A 216 -10.31 11.50 -13.37
CA LYS A 216 -8.91 11.64 -13.84
C LYS A 216 -8.24 12.86 -13.22
N SER A 217 -8.82 14.05 -13.38
CA SER A 217 -8.23 15.30 -12.87
C SER A 217 -7.99 15.25 -11.36
N LEU A 218 -8.93 14.70 -10.59
CA LEU A 218 -8.79 14.51 -9.15
C LEU A 218 -7.66 13.54 -8.80
N ARG A 219 -7.45 12.48 -9.59
CA ARG A 219 -6.34 11.54 -9.36
C ARG A 219 -5.00 12.15 -9.70
N ASP A 220 -4.94 12.88 -10.81
CA ASP A 220 -3.74 13.59 -11.24
C ASP A 220 -3.35 14.63 -10.16
N GLU A 221 -4.31 15.43 -9.67
CA GLU A 221 -4.09 16.37 -8.56
C GLU A 221 -3.66 15.66 -7.27
N ALA A 222 -4.27 14.51 -6.94
CA ALA A 222 -3.86 13.73 -5.76
C ALA A 222 -2.43 13.17 -5.89
N GLU A 223 -2.00 12.80 -7.10
CA GLU A 223 -0.64 12.35 -7.39
C GLU A 223 0.35 13.51 -7.24
N GLU A 224 0.05 14.67 -7.80
CA GLU A 224 0.85 15.89 -7.64
C GLU A 224 1.02 16.27 -6.17
N LEU A 225 -0.06 16.26 -5.38
CA LEU A 225 0.00 16.54 -3.95
C LEU A 225 0.80 15.48 -3.16
N GLN A 226 0.79 14.21 -3.60
CA GLN A 226 1.62 13.17 -2.99
C GLN A 226 3.11 13.37 -3.29
N LEU A 227 3.45 13.72 -4.54
CA LEU A 227 4.82 14.05 -4.92
C LEU A 227 5.30 15.31 -4.19
N LYS A 228 4.44 16.34 -4.09
CA LYS A 228 4.70 17.53 -3.28
C LYS A 228 4.92 17.18 -1.80
N GLN A 229 4.14 16.26 -1.25
CA GLN A 229 4.33 15.78 0.13
C GLN A 229 5.70 15.12 0.30
N GLU A 230 6.11 14.27 -0.64
CA GLU A 230 7.41 13.59 -0.61
C GLU A 230 8.54 14.63 -0.66
N HIS A 231 8.45 15.61 -1.56
CA HIS A 231 9.41 16.70 -1.69
C HIS A 231 9.50 17.60 -0.44
N LEU A 232 8.36 18.02 0.13
CA LEU A 232 8.35 18.82 1.36
C LEU A 232 8.99 18.07 2.53
N MET A 233 8.83 16.74 2.60
CA MET A 233 9.41 15.92 3.67
C MET A 233 10.91 15.66 3.50
N THR A 234 11.44 15.74 2.28
CA THR A 234 12.89 15.57 1.99
C THR A 234 13.65 16.89 1.96
N SER A 235 12.97 18.03 1.85
CA SER A 235 13.59 19.35 1.91
C SER A 235 14.44 19.56 3.18
N GLU A 236 15.51 20.35 3.05
CA GLU A 236 16.37 20.78 4.17
C GLU A 236 15.57 21.66 5.14
N ASN A 237 14.81 22.61 4.59
CA ASN A 237 13.96 23.53 5.33
C ASN A 237 12.50 23.06 5.33
N ILE A 238 12.11 22.33 6.37
CA ILE A 238 10.76 21.75 6.47
C ILE A 238 9.73 22.80 6.91
N ASP A 239 8.84 23.16 5.98
CA ASP A 239 7.67 23.96 6.31
C ASP A 239 6.51 23.06 6.78
N LYS A 240 6.33 22.99 8.11
CA LYS A 240 5.26 22.22 8.75
C LYS A 240 3.87 22.68 8.31
N LYS A 241 3.66 23.98 8.10
CA LYS A 241 2.35 24.54 7.73
C LYS A 241 1.97 24.09 6.33
N LEU A 242 2.89 24.22 5.37
CA LEU A 242 2.66 23.77 3.98
C LEU A 242 2.39 22.26 3.90
N ILE A 243 3.06 21.45 4.72
CA ILE A 243 2.79 20.01 4.82
C ILE A 243 1.36 19.76 5.30
N MET A 244 0.91 20.44 6.35
CA MET A 244 -0.44 20.22 6.89
C MET A 244 -1.54 20.66 5.91
N GLU A 245 -1.33 21.78 5.20
CA GLU A 245 -2.23 22.23 4.14
C GLU A 245 -2.31 21.23 2.98
N ASN A 246 -1.16 20.67 2.58
CA ASN A 246 -1.09 19.66 1.54
C ASN A 246 -1.86 18.38 1.93
N VAL A 247 -1.75 17.96 3.19
CA VAL A 247 -2.53 16.83 3.75
C VAL A 247 -4.03 17.12 3.70
N ASP A 248 -4.47 18.34 4.05
CA ASP A 248 -5.88 18.70 4.02
C ASP A 248 -6.45 18.66 2.59
N ARG A 249 -5.72 19.20 1.61
CA ARG A 249 -6.11 19.14 0.19
C ARG A 249 -6.23 17.69 -0.29
N LEU A 250 -5.20 16.87 -0.02
CA LEU A 250 -5.20 15.46 -0.41
C LEU A 250 -6.37 14.69 0.25
N SER A 251 -6.70 15.03 1.50
CA SER A 251 -7.84 14.44 2.22
C SER A 251 -9.17 14.80 1.57
N GLY A 252 -9.35 16.06 1.16
CA GLY A 252 -10.55 16.51 0.45
C GLY A 252 -10.75 15.80 -0.89
N ILE A 253 -9.67 15.60 -1.67
CA ILE A 253 -9.74 14.87 -2.93
C ILE A 253 -10.07 13.39 -2.71
N GLN A 254 -9.42 12.74 -1.75
CA GLN A 254 -9.72 11.34 -1.41
C GLN A 254 -11.18 11.15 -0.99
N ASN A 255 -11.76 12.11 -0.26
CA ASN A 255 -13.17 12.12 0.08
C ASN A 255 -14.07 12.11 -1.16
N LYS A 256 -13.80 13.01 -2.11
CA LYS A 256 -14.54 13.09 -3.39
C LYS A 256 -14.43 11.77 -4.16
N LEU A 257 -13.21 11.24 -4.30
CA LEU A 257 -12.97 9.96 -4.98
C LEU A 257 -13.67 8.77 -4.29
N ASP A 258 -13.76 8.77 -2.96
CA ASP A 258 -14.47 7.71 -2.23
C ASP A 258 -15.99 7.79 -2.46
N LYS A 259 -16.57 8.99 -2.59
CA LYS A 259 -17.98 9.18 -2.98
C LYS A 259 -18.24 8.74 -4.43
N MET A 260 -17.40 9.14 -5.39
CA MET A 260 -17.51 8.70 -6.78
C MET A 260 -17.46 7.18 -6.95
N LYS A 261 -16.67 6.49 -6.12
CA LYS A 261 -16.65 5.01 -6.11
C LYS A 261 -17.96 4.42 -5.60
N VAL A 262 -18.63 5.07 -4.65
CA VAL A 262 -19.98 4.66 -4.22
C VAL A 262 -20.94 4.80 -5.37
N ASP A 263 -20.93 5.96 -6.04
CA ASP A 263 -21.84 6.25 -7.16
C ASP A 263 -21.68 5.22 -8.27
N GLN A 264 -20.43 4.95 -8.67
CA GLN A 264 -20.11 3.89 -9.62
C GLN A 264 -20.67 2.53 -9.17
N LYS A 265 -20.52 2.17 -7.89
CA LYS A 265 -21.08 0.92 -7.37
C LYS A 265 -22.61 0.89 -7.41
N MET A 266 -23.28 2.03 -7.24
CA MET A 266 -24.74 2.09 -7.34
C MET A 266 -25.19 1.94 -8.78
N GLU A 267 -24.53 2.59 -9.74
CA GLU A 267 -24.82 2.39 -11.17
C GLU A 267 -24.60 0.94 -11.60
N MET A 268 -23.51 0.31 -11.14
CA MET A 268 -23.25 -1.11 -11.42
C MET A 268 -24.33 -2.03 -10.86
N ARG A 269 -24.98 -1.70 -9.75
CA ARG A 269 -26.07 -2.53 -9.17
C ARG A 269 -27.33 -2.50 -10.03
N LYS A 270 -27.62 -1.38 -10.70
CA LYS A 270 -28.85 -1.21 -11.50
C LYS A 270 -28.96 -2.15 -12.69
N ILE A 271 -27.82 -2.63 -13.20
CA ILE A 271 -27.76 -3.54 -14.35
C ILE A 271 -27.70 -5.02 -13.96
N LEU A 272 -27.72 -5.34 -12.66
CA LEU A 272 -27.67 -6.71 -12.15
C LEU A 272 -29.09 -7.30 -12.03
N THR A 273 -29.22 -8.59 -12.30
CA THR A 273 -30.41 -9.34 -11.91
C THR A 273 -30.47 -9.51 -10.38
N GLU A 274 -31.62 -9.90 -9.83
CA GLU A 274 -31.79 -10.10 -8.39
C GLU A 274 -30.81 -11.14 -7.81
N ASP A 275 -30.62 -12.27 -8.51
CA ASP A 275 -29.64 -13.29 -8.12
C ASP A 275 -28.21 -12.76 -8.19
N GLN A 276 -27.86 -12.04 -9.26
CA GLN A 276 -26.55 -11.43 -9.42
C GLN A 276 -26.30 -10.35 -8.36
N LEU A 277 -27.31 -9.58 -8.01
CA LEU A 277 -27.26 -8.58 -6.94
C LEU A 277 -27.03 -9.26 -5.59
N THR A 278 -27.72 -10.36 -5.31
CA THR A 278 -27.51 -11.17 -4.10
C THR A 278 -26.08 -11.71 -4.02
N LEU A 279 -25.55 -12.26 -5.12
CA LEU A 279 -24.16 -12.70 -5.23
C LEU A 279 -23.17 -11.53 -5.10
N PHE A 280 -23.50 -10.36 -5.66
CA PHE A 280 -22.70 -9.15 -5.57
C PHE A 280 -22.65 -8.60 -4.14
N LEU A 281 -23.78 -8.57 -3.42
CA LEU A 281 -23.87 -8.08 -2.05
C LEU A 281 -23.19 -9.02 -1.06
N SER A 282 -23.33 -10.34 -1.23
CA SER A 282 -22.60 -11.33 -0.44
C SER A 282 -21.08 -11.24 -0.64
N HIS A 283 -20.63 -10.86 -1.85
CA HIS A 283 -19.22 -10.61 -2.15
C HIS A 283 -18.74 -9.18 -1.86
N SER A 284 -19.65 -8.21 -1.70
CA SER A 284 -19.33 -6.80 -1.37
C SER A 284 -18.61 -6.68 -0.02
N GLY A 285 -18.51 -7.79 0.73
CA GLY A 285 -17.75 -7.93 1.97
C GLY A 285 -16.48 -8.80 1.92
N MET A 286 -16.12 -9.41 0.78
CA MET A 286 -15.07 -10.45 0.65
C MET A 286 -13.91 -10.07 -0.29
N GLY A 287 -13.69 -8.79 -0.56
CA GLY A 287 -12.39 -8.36 -1.07
C GLY A 287 -11.33 -8.61 0.00
N ARG A 288 -10.24 -9.33 -0.33
CA ARG A 288 -9.02 -9.41 0.49
C ARG A 288 -8.61 -8.00 0.93
N GLY A 289 -8.96 -7.64 2.17
CA GLY A 289 -8.38 -6.57 2.98
C GLY A 289 -8.43 -5.14 2.43
N PHE A 290 -9.29 -4.31 3.02
CA PHE A 290 -8.89 -2.95 3.43
C PHE A 290 -8.03 -2.99 4.73
N GLY A 291 -7.38 -4.12 4.98
CA GLY A 291 -6.35 -4.28 6.00
C GLY A 291 -4.99 -4.28 5.33
N ASN A 292 -4.04 -3.54 5.90
CA ASN A 292 -2.62 -3.74 5.68
C ASN A 292 -2.34 -5.24 5.54
N GLY A 293 -1.69 -5.65 4.45
CA GLY A 293 -1.29 -7.04 4.26
C GLY A 293 -0.61 -7.55 5.53
N LYS A 294 -1.32 -8.39 6.29
CA LYS A 294 -0.79 -9.12 7.44
C LYS A 294 0.09 -10.23 6.89
N GLY A 295 1.34 -9.89 6.61
CA GLY A 295 2.41 -10.80 7.00
C GLY A 295 2.39 -10.84 8.53
N HIS A 296 2.03 -11.98 9.09
CA HIS A 296 2.16 -12.26 10.52
C HIS A 296 3.61 -11.96 10.95
N ARG A 297 3.84 -10.88 11.69
CA ARG A 297 4.98 -10.82 12.60
C ARG A 297 4.44 -11.21 13.96
N HIS A 298 4.68 -12.47 14.33
CA HIS A 298 4.70 -12.87 15.73
C HIS A 298 5.65 -11.93 16.46
N PHE A 299 5.11 -11.19 17.44
CA PHE A 299 5.90 -10.71 18.54
C PHE A 299 6.16 -11.94 19.40
N ASN A 300 7.37 -12.48 19.32
CA ASN A 300 7.90 -13.23 20.45
C ASN A 300 8.55 -12.21 21.38
N ASN A 301 8.23 -12.37 22.67
CA ASN A 301 8.83 -11.70 23.82
C ASN A 301 10.35 -11.72 23.76
#